data_AF-A0AAP8TSA2-F1
#
_entry.id   AF-A0AAP8TSA2-F1
#
_cell.length_a   1.000
_cell.length_b   1.000
_cell.length_c   1.000
_cell.angle_alpha   90.00
_cell.angle_beta   90.00
_cell.angle_gamma   90.00
#
_symmetry.space_group_name_H-M   'P 1'
#
loop_
_entity.id
_entity.type
_entity.pdbx_description
1 polymer ?
#
loop_
_entity_poly.entity_id
_entity_poly.type
_entity_poly.pdbx_seq_one_letter_code
_entity_poly.pdbx_strand_id
1 'polypeptide(L)'
;MTSNTSQPLGLHRIKFHGEGGEYFAIWLVNALLTIVTLGIYSAWATVRRRRYFYGNTELDGDRFDYHAQPLQILKGRLLVIGGIIVFYILLAVAPLLGLLALLALLALLPWVVIRSWRYNAIMSSYRGVRFNYVCRTGRAYWALLFCPLLLIIGLYVGLIILLSIGSSFDSINAIGLMLVLTLLLAVPAFAAVNGIISALQHDLYVNNLFFGRTPFIAELKKSAFIKFALIGLLIFLPFMLAALVCMGSFMLSLYQMVLMGILTDETADLLVLENIGSLLLMMVVLLVGALIAGSYQIVAQRNYLFNQATLNGSIKLHSSMQTLPYMGLLITNTLITLFSLGFAAPVAEVRHARYLAECTAVEGDLALLDIAAHQETANSAVAEEAVQALDLGGSF
;
A
#
# COMPACT_ATOMS: atom_id res chain seq x y z
N MET A 1 -22.37 50.53 1.86
CA MET A 1 -22.31 49.46 2.88
C MET A 1 -22.62 48.14 2.20
N THR A 2 -21.59 47.32 1.98
CA THR A 2 -21.59 45.84 1.96
C THR A 2 -20.12 45.45 1.85
N SER A 3 -19.44 45.43 2.99
CA SER A 3 -18.09 44.89 3.09
C SER A 3 -18.17 43.39 2.79
N ASN A 4 -17.62 43.00 1.63
CA ASN A 4 -17.24 41.61 1.36
C ASN A 4 -16.15 41.21 2.36
N THR A 5 -16.55 40.76 3.55
CA THR A 5 -15.71 39.93 4.39
C THR A 5 -15.61 38.58 3.69
N SER A 6 -14.62 38.45 2.82
CA SER A 6 -14.08 37.16 2.43
C SER A 6 -13.60 36.49 3.73
N GLN A 7 -14.43 35.62 4.29
CA GLN A 7 -13.92 34.65 5.25
C GLN A 7 -12.75 33.94 4.56
N PRO A 8 -11.55 33.89 5.17
CA PRO A 8 -10.47 33.10 4.60
C PRO A 8 -11.02 31.68 4.44
N LEU A 9 -10.85 31.09 3.26
CA LEU A 9 -11.17 29.68 3.01
C LEU A 9 -10.67 28.87 4.21
N GLY A 10 -11.61 28.29 4.96
CA GLY A 10 -11.30 27.66 6.23
C GLY A 10 -10.35 26.49 5.99
N LEU A 11 -9.21 26.47 6.70
CA LEU A 11 -8.36 25.30 6.74
C LEU A 11 -8.84 24.40 7.89
N HIS A 12 -9.58 23.34 7.54
CA HIS A 12 -10.14 22.40 8.48
C HIS A 12 -9.20 21.20 8.63
N ARG A 13 -8.58 21.05 9.81
CA ARG A 13 -7.71 19.90 10.11
C ARG A 13 -8.54 18.70 10.55
N ILE A 14 -8.13 17.51 10.13
CA ILE A 14 -8.74 16.27 10.63
C ILE A 14 -8.25 16.04 12.06
N LYS A 15 -9.17 15.74 12.97
CA LYS A 15 -8.86 15.36 14.36
C LYS A 15 -9.17 13.89 14.57
N PHE A 16 -8.37 13.21 15.37
CA PHE A 16 -8.60 11.82 15.74
C PHE A 16 -8.68 11.67 17.26
N HIS A 17 -9.85 11.28 17.75
CA HIS A 17 -10.18 11.19 19.17
C HIS A 17 -9.94 9.81 19.79
N GLY A 18 -9.61 8.81 18.97
CA GLY A 18 -9.48 7.44 19.44
C GLY A 18 -8.31 7.28 20.41
N GLU A 19 -8.54 6.49 21.46
CA GLU A 19 -7.55 6.15 22.48
C GLU A 19 -7.00 4.72 22.30
N GLY A 20 -5.73 4.54 22.69
CA GLY A 20 -5.03 3.26 22.53
C GLY A 20 -5.59 2.18 23.46
N GLY A 21 -5.92 2.54 24.70
CA GLY A 21 -6.45 1.62 25.71
C GLY A 21 -7.87 1.16 25.39
N GLU A 22 -8.75 2.10 25.00
CA GLU A 22 -10.11 1.78 24.57
C GLU A 22 -10.09 0.81 23.38
N TYR A 23 -9.29 1.12 22.36
CA TYR A 23 -9.17 0.26 21.19
C TYR A 23 -8.50 -1.08 21.50
N PHE A 24 -7.52 -1.13 22.40
CA PHE A 24 -6.90 -2.39 22.84
C PHE A 24 -7.93 -3.35 23.44
N ALA A 25 -8.83 -2.87 24.30
CA ALA A 25 -9.89 -3.71 24.87
C ALA A 25 -10.83 -4.27 23.79
N ILE A 26 -11.21 -3.45 22.81
CA ILE A 26 -12.02 -3.88 21.66
C ILE A 26 -11.27 -4.93 20.84
N TRP A 27 -9.99 -4.68 20.56
CA TRP A 27 -9.13 -5.57 19.78
C TRP A 27 -8.94 -6.92 20.46
N LEU A 28 -8.69 -6.94 21.77
CA LEU A 28 -8.46 -8.16 22.56
C LEU A 28 -9.69 -9.08 22.52
N VAL A 29 -10.88 -8.53 22.79
CA VAL A 29 -12.14 -9.29 22.71
C VAL A 29 -12.35 -9.84 21.30
N ASN A 30 -12.09 -9.04 20.29
CA ASN A 30 -12.22 -9.47 18.90
C ASN A 30 -11.20 -10.57 18.53
N ALA A 31 -9.96 -10.48 19.03
CA ALA A 31 -8.93 -11.48 18.80
C ALA A 31 -9.33 -12.82 19.44
N LEU A 32 -9.76 -12.81 20.70
CA LEU A 32 -10.24 -14.00 21.40
C LEU A 32 -11.43 -14.66 20.67
N LEU A 33 -12.44 -13.87 20.30
CA LEU A 33 -13.58 -14.39 19.54
C LEU A 33 -13.18 -14.93 18.17
N THR A 34 -12.21 -14.31 17.50
CA THR A 34 -11.68 -14.80 16.21
C THR A 34 -10.97 -16.14 16.37
N ILE A 35 -10.18 -16.31 17.43
CA ILE A 35 -9.51 -17.59 17.74
C ILE A 35 -10.55 -18.67 18.05
N VAL A 36 -11.49 -18.40 18.97
CA VAL A 36 -12.52 -19.36 19.39
C VAL A 36 -13.41 -19.80 18.23
N THR A 37 -13.67 -18.92 17.26
CA THR A 37 -14.51 -19.22 16.09
C THR A 37 -13.71 -19.68 14.86
N LEU A 38 -12.44 -20.06 15.03
CA LEU A 38 -11.55 -20.51 13.94
C LEU A 38 -11.51 -19.53 12.75
N GLY A 39 -11.49 -18.23 13.04
CA GLY A 39 -11.40 -17.17 12.04
C GLY A 39 -12.73 -16.63 11.54
N ILE A 40 -13.88 -17.26 11.83
CA ILE A 40 -15.19 -16.80 11.33
C ILE A 40 -15.52 -15.40 11.86
N TYR A 41 -15.31 -15.15 13.16
CA TYR A 41 -15.60 -13.85 13.79
C TYR A 41 -14.75 -12.69 13.25
N SER A 42 -13.68 -12.97 12.49
CA SER A 42 -12.82 -11.95 11.88
C SER A 42 -13.59 -10.93 11.03
N ALA A 43 -14.74 -11.31 10.46
CA ALA A 43 -15.60 -10.42 9.67
C ALA A 43 -16.25 -9.33 10.54
N TRP A 44 -16.75 -9.69 11.72
CA TRP A 44 -17.30 -8.77 12.70
C TRP A 44 -16.22 -7.89 13.32
N ALA A 45 -15.06 -8.49 13.64
CA ALA A 45 -13.90 -7.75 14.12
C ALA A 45 -13.48 -6.64 13.16
N THR A 46 -13.51 -6.92 11.85
CA THR A 46 -13.16 -5.95 10.79
C THR A 46 -14.13 -4.76 10.77
N VAL A 47 -15.45 -5.02 10.85
CA VAL A 47 -16.46 -3.96 10.89
C VAL A 47 -16.34 -3.12 12.15
N ARG A 48 -16.20 -3.76 13.32
CA ARG A 48 -16.08 -3.04 14.60
C ARG A 48 -14.84 -2.15 14.65
N ARG A 49 -13.70 -2.65 14.12
CA ARG A 49 -12.48 -1.85 13.93
C ARG A 49 -12.77 -0.61 13.09
N ARG A 50 -13.34 -0.77 11.90
CA ARG A 50 -13.58 0.36 10.99
C ARG A 50 -14.56 1.39 11.58
N ARG A 51 -15.63 0.94 12.23
CA ARG A 51 -16.56 1.83 12.94
C ARG A 51 -15.85 2.64 14.03
N TYR A 52 -14.96 2.00 14.79
CA TYR A 52 -14.18 2.68 15.82
C TYR A 52 -13.28 3.78 15.23
N PHE A 53 -12.53 3.49 14.15
CA PHE A 53 -11.66 4.50 13.54
C PHE A 53 -12.46 5.62 12.89
N TYR A 54 -13.49 5.31 12.09
CA TYR A 54 -14.32 6.31 11.42
C TYR A 54 -15.04 7.22 12.42
N GLY A 55 -15.69 6.63 13.43
CA GLY A 55 -16.42 7.38 14.47
C GLY A 55 -15.53 8.19 15.40
N ASN A 56 -14.21 8.00 15.35
CA ASN A 56 -13.23 8.82 16.06
C ASN A 56 -12.47 9.78 15.15
N THR A 57 -12.68 9.74 13.84
CA THR A 57 -12.17 10.73 12.89
C THR A 57 -13.19 11.85 12.74
N GLU A 58 -12.80 13.07 13.09
CA GLU A 58 -13.62 14.28 13.00
C GLU A 58 -13.04 15.23 11.95
N LEU A 59 -13.93 15.79 11.12
CA LEU A 59 -13.66 16.92 10.25
C LEU A 59 -14.74 17.97 10.53
N ASP A 60 -14.33 19.22 10.78
CA ASP A 60 -15.26 20.35 10.95
C ASP A 60 -16.43 20.12 11.93
N GLY A 61 -16.17 19.45 13.06
CA GLY A 61 -17.16 19.18 14.11
C GLY A 61 -18.01 17.92 13.90
N ASP A 62 -17.98 17.31 12.71
CA ASP A 62 -18.70 16.07 12.41
C ASP A 62 -17.77 14.88 12.22
N ARG A 63 -18.29 13.69 12.53
CA ARG A 63 -17.54 12.43 12.46
C ARG A 63 -17.88 11.64 11.22
N PHE A 64 -16.97 10.76 10.83
CA PHE A 64 -17.21 9.80 9.76
C PHE A 64 -17.96 8.57 10.29
N ASP A 65 -18.77 7.96 9.43
CA ASP A 65 -19.50 6.74 9.76
C ASP A 65 -19.14 5.60 8.81
N TYR A 66 -19.29 4.37 9.33
CA TYR A 66 -19.03 3.15 8.58
C TYR A 66 -20.18 2.13 8.68
N HIS A 67 -20.84 1.89 7.54
CA HIS A 67 -22.16 1.22 7.45
C HIS A 67 -22.12 -0.26 7.08
N ALA A 68 -20.93 -0.84 6.91
CA ALA A 68 -20.83 -2.23 6.45
C ALA A 68 -21.46 -3.23 7.41
N GLN A 69 -22.01 -4.31 6.82
CA GLN A 69 -22.53 -5.46 7.54
C GLN A 69 -21.48 -6.60 7.57
N PRO A 70 -21.19 -7.21 8.74
CA PRO A 70 -20.21 -8.28 8.85
C PRO A 70 -20.47 -9.49 7.94
N LEU A 71 -21.74 -9.87 7.77
CA LEU A 71 -22.13 -11.02 6.95
C LEU A 71 -21.73 -10.86 5.47
N GLN A 72 -21.72 -9.64 4.95
CA GLN A 72 -21.30 -9.36 3.57
C GLN A 72 -19.79 -9.65 3.41
N ILE A 73 -18.97 -9.24 4.38
CA ILE A 73 -17.53 -9.51 4.40
C ILE A 73 -17.25 -11.01 4.56
N LEU A 74 -18.02 -11.71 5.40
CA LEU A 74 -17.85 -13.15 5.62
C LEU A 74 -18.10 -13.97 4.34
N LYS A 75 -19.19 -13.69 3.62
CA LYS A 75 -19.49 -14.36 2.33
C LYS A 75 -18.33 -14.20 1.36
N GLY A 76 -17.75 -13.00 1.31
CA GLY A 76 -16.60 -12.74 0.46
C GLY A 76 -15.36 -13.57 0.84
N ARG A 77 -15.03 -13.64 2.14
CA ARG A 77 -13.91 -14.45 2.64
C ARG A 77 -14.11 -15.94 2.37
N LEU A 78 -15.31 -16.47 2.57
CA LEU A 78 -15.62 -17.88 2.32
C LEU A 78 -15.46 -18.24 0.84
N LEU A 79 -15.85 -17.36 -0.08
CA LEU A 79 -15.63 -17.55 -1.51
C LEU A 79 -14.14 -17.61 -1.84
N VAL A 80 -13.33 -16.69 -1.29
CA VAL A 80 -11.87 -16.68 -1.51
C VAL A 80 -11.21 -17.94 -0.95
N ILE A 81 -11.56 -18.34 0.28
CA ILE A 81 -11.04 -19.57 0.89
C ILE A 81 -11.42 -20.79 0.05
N GLY A 82 -12.67 -20.90 -0.37
CA GLY A 82 -13.13 -21.98 -1.25
C GLY A 82 -12.38 -22.00 -2.58
N GLY A 83 -12.18 -20.83 -3.21
CA GLY A 83 -11.41 -20.69 -4.45
C GLY A 83 -9.95 -21.13 -4.28
N ILE A 84 -9.31 -20.77 -3.17
CA ILE A 84 -7.93 -21.18 -2.86
C ILE A 84 -7.84 -22.69 -2.64
N ILE A 85 -8.80 -23.29 -1.92
CA ILE A 85 -8.86 -24.75 -1.73
C ILE A 85 -8.98 -25.46 -3.08
N VAL A 86 -9.91 -25.01 -3.94
CA VAL A 86 -10.08 -25.56 -5.30
C VAL A 86 -8.80 -25.41 -6.11
N PHE A 87 -8.14 -24.26 -6.04
CA PHE A 87 -6.85 -24.02 -6.70
C PHE A 87 -5.78 -25.03 -6.26
N TYR A 88 -5.61 -25.26 -4.95
CA TYR A 88 -4.63 -26.23 -4.45
C TYR A 88 -4.97 -27.68 -4.84
N ILE A 89 -6.25 -28.06 -4.84
CA ILE A 89 -6.69 -29.38 -5.30
C ILE A 89 -6.38 -29.55 -6.78
N LEU A 90 -6.70 -28.56 -7.62
CA LEU A 90 -6.39 -28.59 -9.06
C LEU A 90 -4.89 -28.70 -9.30
N LEU A 91 -4.07 -27.97 -8.54
CA LEU A 91 -2.62 -28.03 -8.63
C LEU A 91 -2.08 -29.43 -8.29
N ALA A 92 -2.65 -30.09 -7.28
CA ALA A 92 -2.24 -31.43 -6.86
C ALA A 92 -2.69 -32.54 -7.83
N VAL A 93 -3.89 -32.46 -8.39
CA VAL A 93 -4.48 -33.52 -9.22
C VAL A 93 -4.11 -33.36 -10.70
N ALA A 94 -4.10 -32.13 -11.20
CA ALA A 94 -3.88 -31.82 -12.61
C ALA A 94 -3.08 -30.51 -12.76
N PRO A 95 -1.73 -30.57 -12.76
CA PRO A 95 -0.88 -29.37 -12.74
C PRO A 95 -1.19 -28.34 -13.84
N LEU A 96 -1.59 -28.81 -15.04
CA LEU A 96 -2.00 -27.92 -16.13
C LEU A 96 -3.27 -27.11 -15.79
N LEU A 97 -4.28 -27.75 -15.17
CA LEU A 97 -5.48 -27.05 -14.70
C LEU A 97 -5.14 -26.13 -13.52
N GLY A 98 -4.20 -26.52 -12.66
CA GLY A 98 -3.65 -25.64 -11.61
C GLY A 98 -3.04 -24.36 -12.19
N LEU A 99 -2.25 -24.47 -13.26
CA LEU A 99 -1.67 -23.30 -13.94
C LEU A 99 -2.75 -22.41 -14.56
N LEU A 100 -3.74 -23.00 -15.24
CA LEU A 100 -4.89 -22.23 -15.77
C LEU A 100 -5.68 -21.54 -14.65
N ALA A 101 -5.86 -22.20 -13.51
CA ALA A 101 -6.51 -21.61 -12.34
C ALA A 101 -5.69 -20.46 -11.73
N LEU A 102 -4.34 -20.55 -11.73
CA LEU A 102 -3.47 -19.45 -11.33
C LEU A 102 -3.64 -18.24 -12.25
N LEU A 103 -3.66 -18.45 -13.57
CA LEU A 103 -3.88 -17.38 -14.54
C LEU A 103 -5.26 -16.74 -14.38
N ALA A 104 -6.29 -17.56 -14.14
CA ALA A 104 -7.63 -17.05 -13.84
C ALA A 104 -7.65 -16.23 -12.54
N LEU A 105 -6.97 -16.67 -11.49
CA LEU A 105 -6.85 -15.93 -10.23
C LEU A 105 -6.15 -14.58 -10.42
N LEU A 106 -5.05 -14.55 -11.18
CA LEU A 106 -4.35 -13.32 -11.52
C LEU A 106 -5.24 -12.36 -12.33
N ALA A 107 -6.02 -12.89 -13.28
CA ALA A 107 -6.98 -12.11 -14.06
C ALA A 107 -8.15 -11.58 -13.20
N LEU A 108 -8.47 -12.21 -12.06
CA LEU A 108 -9.49 -11.73 -11.14
C LEU A 108 -9.00 -10.61 -10.22
N LEU A 109 -7.69 -10.47 -9.99
CA LEU A 109 -7.14 -9.49 -9.04
C LEU A 109 -7.61 -8.04 -9.30
N PRO A 110 -7.53 -7.47 -10.53
CA PRO A 110 -7.98 -6.11 -10.77
C PRO A 110 -9.46 -5.91 -10.45
N TRP A 111 -10.29 -6.91 -10.77
CA TRP A 111 -11.72 -6.86 -10.49
C TRP A 111 -12.01 -6.88 -8.99
N VAL A 112 -11.32 -7.75 -8.23
CA VAL A 112 -11.45 -7.83 -6.77
C VAL A 112 -11.03 -6.51 -6.11
N VAL A 113 -9.91 -5.93 -6.53
CA VAL A 113 -9.39 -4.66 -5.98
C VAL A 113 -10.39 -3.52 -6.18
N ILE A 114 -10.90 -3.33 -7.41
CA ILE A 114 -11.90 -2.30 -7.70
C ILE A 114 -13.18 -2.51 -6.87
N ARG A 115 -13.66 -3.76 -6.80
CA ARG A 115 -14.87 -4.10 -6.05
C ARG A 115 -14.70 -3.74 -4.59
N SER A 116 -13.56 -4.05 -3.99
CA SER A 116 -13.37 -3.63 -2.61
C SER A 116 -13.20 -2.13 -2.42
N TRP A 117 -12.54 -1.41 -3.32
CA TRP A 117 -12.47 0.05 -3.21
C TRP A 117 -13.87 0.65 -3.27
N ARG A 118 -14.72 0.13 -4.15
CA ARG A 118 -16.13 0.51 -4.23
C ARG A 118 -16.93 0.17 -2.99
N TYR A 119 -16.78 -1.03 -2.46
CA TYR A 119 -17.43 -1.43 -1.21
C TYR A 119 -17.04 -0.49 -0.06
N ASN A 120 -15.74 -0.22 0.07
CA ASN A 120 -15.23 0.63 1.15
C ASN A 120 -15.75 2.07 1.02
N ALA A 121 -15.80 2.62 -0.20
CA ALA A 121 -16.35 3.95 -0.44
C ALA A 121 -17.85 4.01 -0.09
N ILE A 122 -18.68 3.11 -0.62
CA ILE A 122 -20.13 3.12 -0.38
C ILE A 122 -20.48 2.94 1.11
N MET A 123 -19.68 2.16 1.83
CA MET A 123 -19.88 1.94 3.26
C MET A 123 -19.33 3.07 4.14
N SER A 124 -18.67 4.07 3.56
CA SER A 124 -18.14 5.23 4.26
C SER A 124 -19.05 6.43 4.05
N SER A 125 -19.33 7.20 5.10
CA SER A 125 -20.06 8.46 4.95
C SER A 125 -19.52 9.56 5.87
N TYR A 126 -19.83 10.79 5.51
CA TYR A 126 -19.57 11.99 6.31
C TYR A 126 -20.80 12.90 6.22
N ARG A 127 -21.30 13.38 7.37
CA ARG A 127 -22.54 14.17 7.48
C ARG A 127 -23.73 13.55 6.74
N GLY A 128 -23.86 12.22 6.82
CA GLY A 128 -24.93 11.46 6.15
C GLY A 128 -24.74 11.22 4.64
N VAL A 129 -23.74 11.79 3.99
CA VAL A 129 -23.44 11.57 2.56
C VAL A 129 -22.43 10.45 2.40
N ARG A 130 -22.77 9.46 1.58
CA ARG A 130 -21.89 8.34 1.28
C ARG A 130 -20.84 8.71 0.24
N PHE A 131 -19.66 8.13 0.38
CA PHE A 131 -18.69 8.11 -0.71
C PHE A 131 -19.13 7.09 -1.76
N ASN A 132 -18.65 7.25 -2.98
CA ASN A 132 -18.90 6.30 -4.07
C ASN A 132 -17.63 6.12 -4.90
N TYR A 133 -17.53 4.99 -5.60
CA TYR A 133 -16.39 4.70 -6.46
C TYR A 133 -16.87 4.08 -7.77
N VAL A 134 -16.58 4.74 -8.88
CA VAL A 134 -17.05 4.34 -10.21
C VAL A 134 -15.86 4.27 -11.15
N CYS A 135 -15.35 3.05 -11.35
CA CYS A 135 -14.24 2.79 -12.25
C CYS A 135 -14.65 1.90 -13.42
N ARG A 136 -14.24 2.26 -14.64
CA ARG A 136 -14.37 1.40 -15.82
C ARG A 136 -13.44 0.19 -15.68
N THR A 137 -13.96 -1.01 -15.90
CA THR A 137 -13.21 -2.27 -15.75
C THR A 137 -11.96 -2.30 -16.64
N GLY A 138 -12.07 -1.94 -17.92
CA GLY A 138 -10.92 -1.93 -18.84
C GLY A 138 -9.75 -1.04 -18.39
N ARG A 139 -10.04 0.15 -17.84
CA ARG A 139 -9.00 1.07 -17.32
C ARG A 139 -8.24 0.45 -16.15
N ALA A 140 -8.95 -0.25 -15.27
CA ALA A 140 -8.33 -0.88 -14.12
C ALA A 140 -7.50 -2.13 -14.49
N TYR A 141 -7.96 -2.96 -15.43
CA TYR A 141 -7.14 -4.04 -15.97
C TYR A 141 -5.84 -3.51 -16.58
N TRP A 142 -5.91 -2.39 -17.31
CA TRP A 142 -4.74 -1.74 -17.85
C TRP A 142 -3.78 -1.25 -16.74
N ALA A 143 -4.29 -0.50 -15.77
CA ALA A 143 -3.47 0.13 -14.74
C ALA A 143 -2.94 -0.84 -13.67
N LEU A 144 -3.70 -1.89 -13.31
CA LEU A 144 -3.34 -2.83 -12.25
C LEU A 144 -2.61 -4.08 -12.74
N LEU A 145 -2.82 -4.51 -13.99
CA LEU A 145 -2.28 -5.77 -14.52
C LEU A 145 -1.41 -5.57 -15.77
N PHE A 146 -2.01 -5.15 -16.90
CA PHE A 146 -1.32 -5.18 -18.19
C PHE A 146 -0.14 -4.20 -18.26
N CYS A 147 -0.32 -2.95 -17.85
CA CYS A 147 0.76 -1.96 -17.91
C CYS A 147 1.93 -2.30 -16.96
N PRO A 148 1.70 -2.63 -15.68
CA PRO A 148 2.78 -3.11 -14.80
C PRO A 148 3.53 -4.32 -15.38
N LEU A 149 2.80 -5.31 -15.90
CA LEU A 149 3.39 -6.52 -16.45
C LEU A 149 4.23 -6.22 -17.70
N LEU A 150 3.74 -5.40 -18.62
CA LEU A 150 4.49 -4.98 -19.81
C LEU A 150 5.76 -4.18 -19.45
N LEU A 151 5.68 -3.29 -18.47
CA LEU A 151 6.84 -2.51 -18.01
C LEU A 151 7.91 -3.40 -17.36
N ILE A 152 7.48 -4.36 -16.54
CA ILE A 152 8.37 -5.32 -15.88
C ILE A 152 9.01 -6.25 -16.91
N ILE A 153 8.24 -6.82 -17.83
CA ILE A 153 8.78 -7.64 -18.93
C ILE A 153 9.74 -6.83 -19.78
N GLY A 154 9.39 -5.61 -20.17
CA GLY A 154 10.27 -4.75 -20.96
C GLY A 154 11.61 -4.47 -20.26
N LEU A 155 11.58 -4.24 -18.95
CA LEU A 155 12.79 -4.09 -18.14
C LEU A 155 13.64 -5.36 -18.11
N TYR A 156 13.04 -6.53 -17.87
CA TYR A 156 13.76 -7.80 -17.84
C TYR A 156 14.34 -8.18 -19.20
N VAL A 157 13.58 -8.02 -20.28
CA VAL A 157 14.04 -8.27 -21.65
C VAL A 157 15.21 -7.35 -21.98
N GLY A 158 15.11 -6.05 -21.65
CA GLY A 158 16.22 -5.11 -21.84
C GLY A 158 17.48 -5.51 -21.06
N LEU A 159 17.31 -5.97 -19.81
CA LEU A 159 18.42 -6.43 -18.98
C LEU A 159 19.07 -7.71 -19.53
N ILE A 160 18.27 -8.68 -19.99
CA ILE A 160 18.76 -9.91 -20.62
C ILE A 160 19.55 -9.59 -21.91
N ILE A 161 19.06 -8.67 -22.74
CA ILE A 161 19.76 -8.25 -23.96
C ILE A 161 21.12 -7.62 -23.60
N LEU A 162 21.15 -6.70 -22.62
CA LEU A 162 22.40 -6.07 -22.18
C LEU A 162 23.41 -7.08 -21.64
N LEU A 163 22.96 -8.05 -20.83
CA LEU A 163 23.82 -9.12 -20.32
C LEU A 163 24.30 -10.06 -21.44
N SER A 164 23.44 -10.38 -22.42
CA SER A 164 23.81 -11.22 -23.56
C SER A 164 24.91 -10.56 -24.40
N ILE A 165 24.80 -9.25 -24.65
CA ILE A 165 25.85 -8.47 -25.31
C ILE A 165 27.14 -8.49 -24.47
N GLY A 166 27.04 -8.32 -23.15
CA GLY A 166 28.19 -8.39 -22.24
C GLY A 166 28.92 -9.74 -22.29
N SER A 167 28.18 -10.85 -22.41
CA SER A 167 28.75 -12.20 -22.52
C SER A 167 29.38 -12.52 -23.89
N SER A 168 29.22 -11.65 -24.89
CA SER A 168 29.85 -11.81 -26.20
C SER A 168 31.31 -11.31 -26.25
N PHE A 169 31.80 -10.69 -25.16
CA PHE A 169 33.18 -10.22 -25.07
C PHE A 169 34.08 -11.26 -24.38
N ASP A 170 35.24 -11.55 -24.96
CA ASP A 170 36.20 -12.50 -24.37
C ASP A 170 37.09 -11.90 -23.28
N SER A 171 37.17 -10.56 -23.19
CA SER A 171 38.02 -9.89 -22.20
C SER A 171 37.30 -9.62 -20.89
N ILE A 172 37.91 -10.03 -19.77
CA ILE A 172 37.38 -9.84 -18.41
C ILE A 172 37.06 -8.35 -18.13
N ASN A 173 37.92 -7.43 -18.60
CA ASN A 173 37.71 -6.00 -18.41
C ASN A 173 36.48 -5.48 -19.16
N ALA A 174 36.23 -5.97 -20.38
CA ALA A 174 35.04 -5.58 -21.14
C ALA A 174 33.75 -6.14 -20.51
N ILE A 175 33.78 -7.39 -20.04
CA ILE A 175 32.67 -8.00 -19.30
C ILE A 175 32.35 -7.18 -18.04
N GLY A 176 33.39 -6.83 -17.25
CA GLY A 176 33.24 -6.02 -16.05
C GLY A 176 32.65 -4.63 -16.34
N LEU A 177 33.13 -3.95 -17.38
CA LEU A 177 32.62 -2.65 -17.81
C LEU A 177 31.15 -2.73 -18.25
N MET A 178 30.79 -3.75 -19.03
CA MET A 178 29.41 -3.97 -19.47
C MET A 178 28.46 -4.27 -18.30
N LEU A 179 28.93 -5.00 -17.28
CA LEU A 179 28.16 -5.25 -16.06
C LEU A 179 27.88 -3.95 -15.31
N VAL A 180 28.90 -3.09 -15.15
CA VAL A 180 28.73 -1.78 -14.51
C VAL A 180 27.75 -0.90 -15.29
N LEU A 181 27.87 -0.84 -16.62
CA LEU A 181 26.93 -0.10 -17.47
C LEU A 181 25.49 -0.64 -17.35
N THR A 182 25.35 -1.97 -17.31
CA THR A 182 24.03 -2.61 -17.16
C THR A 182 23.40 -2.24 -15.83
N LEU A 183 24.16 -2.28 -14.72
CA LEU A 183 23.66 -1.85 -13.40
C LEU A 183 23.31 -0.36 -13.38
N LEU A 184 24.15 0.48 -13.99
CA LEU A 184 23.94 1.93 -14.07
C LEU A 184 22.64 2.30 -14.81
N LEU A 185 22.24 1.49 -15.80
CA LEU A 185 20.98 1.67 -16.54
C LEU A 185 19.78 0.98 -15.86
N ALA A 186 19.97 -0.23 -15.34
CA ALA A 186 18.89 -1.03 -14.74
C ALA A 186 18.30 -0.37 -13.50
N VAL A 187 19.15 0.25 -12.67
CA VAL A 187 18.76 0.86 -11.40
C VAL A 187 17.80 2.05 -11.59
N PRO A 188 18.12 3.08 -12.40
CA PRO A 188 17.17 4.14 -12.75
C PRO A 188 15.93 3.64 -13.50
N ALA A 189 16.08 2.65 -14.39
CA ALA A 189 14.96 2.07 -15.13
C ALA A 189 13.95 1.38 -14.21
N PHE A 190 14.43 0.62 -13.22
CA PHE A 190 13.60 0.02 -12.18
C PHE A 190 12.84 1.08 -11.37
N ALA A 191 13.50 2.17 -10.98
CA ALA A 191 12.85 3.28 -10.29
C ALA A 191 11.79 3.96 -11.16
N ALA A 192 12.06 4.14 -12.46
CA ALA A 192 11.09 4.70 -13.40
C ALA A 192 9.85 3.81 -13.56
N VAL A 193 10.04 2.49 -13.71
CA VAL A 193 8.93 1.52 -13.78
C VAL A 193 8.07 1.59 -12.53
N ASN A 194 8.67 1.53 -11.33
CA ASN A 194 7.94 1.64 -10.08
C ASN A 194 7.21 2.99 -9.93
N GLY A 195 7.84 4.09 -10.34
CA GLY A 195 7.22 5.42 -10.34
C GLY A 195 6.00 5.50 -11.26
N ILE A 196 6.08 4.93 -12.47
CA ILE A 196 4.94 4.90 -13.41
C ILE A 196 3.80 4.05 -12.85
N ILE A 197 4.10 2.86 -12.32
CA ILE A 197 3.10 1.97 -11.72
C ILE A 197 2.39 2.68 -10.56
N SER A 198 3.15 3.29 -9.66
CA SER A 198 2.58 4.04 -8.53
C SER A 198 1.71 5.21 -9.00
N ALA A 199 2.14 5.99 -10.00
CA ALA A 199 1.34 7.08 -10.55
C ALA A 199 0.00 6.58 -11.12
N LEU A 200 0.01 5.47 -11.85
CA LEU A 200 -1.19 4.87 -12.44
C LEU A 200 -2.16 4.36 -11.37
N GLN A 201 -1.65 3.73 -10.30
CA GLN A 201 -2.47 3.23 -9.20
C GLN A 201 -3.14 4.37 -8.43
N HIS A 202 -2.40 5.44 -8.11
CA HIS A 202 -2.95 6.60 -7.42
C HIS A 202 -3.94 7.39 -8.29
N ASP A 203 -3.66 7.54 -9.58
CA ASP A 203 -4.58 8.13 -10.57
C ASP A 203 -5.89 7.33 -10.65
N LEU A 204 -5.78 5.99 -10.76
CA LEU A 204 -6.93 5.10 -10.79
C LEU A 204 -7.77 5.19 -9.50
N TYR A 205 -7.13 5.35 -8.34
CA TYR A 205 -7.87 5.46 -7.08
C TYR A 205 -8.58 6.81 -6.95
N VAL A 206 -7.87 7.93 -7.08
CA VAL A 206 -8.47 9.25 -6.77
C VAL A 206 -9.48 9.70 -7.82
N ASN A 207 -9.19 9.54 -9.12
CA ASN A 207 -10.06 10.07 -10.19
C ASN A 207 -11.34 9.25 -10.44
N ASN A 208 -11.57 8.18 -9.67
CA ASN A 208 -12.80 7.41 -9.71
C ASN A 208 -13.57 7.47 -8.39
N LEU A 209 -13.09 8.23 -7.40
CA LEU A 209 -13.73 8.44 -6.11
C LEU A 209 -14.71 9.62 -6.19
N PHE A 210 -15.83 9.51 -5.50
CA PHE A 210 -16.89 10.52 -5.41
C PHE A 210 -17.30 10.71 -3.95
N PHE A 211 -17.68 11.93 -3.60
CA PHE A 211 -18.43 12.24 -2.39
C PHE A 211 -19.85 12.65 -2.79
N GLY A 212 -20.85 11.83 -2.46
CA GLY A 212 -22.18 11.93 -3.06
C GLY A 212 -22.10 11.87 -4.60
N ARG A 213 -22.45 12.97 -5.27
CA ARG A 213 -22.34 13.12 -6.73
C ARG A 213 -21.10 13.90 -7.19
N THR A 214 -20.33 14.46 -6.25
CA THR A 214 -19.16 15.29 -6.57
C THR A 214 -17.91 14.43 -6.77
N PRO A 215 -17.24 14.47 -7.93
CA PRO A 215 -16.02 13.70 -8.17
C PRO A 215 -14.81 14.33 -7.49
N PHE A 216 -13.90 13.47 -7.01
CA PHE A 216 -12.53 13.86 -6.73
C PHE A 216 -11.76 13.96 -8.06
N ILE A 217 -11.00 15.05 -8.21
CA ILE A 217 -10.20 15.34 -9.40
C ILE A 217 -8.76 15.62 -8.95
N ALA A 218 -7.82 14.85 -9.49
CA ALA A 218 -6.38 15.05 -9.27
C ALA A 218 -5.59 14.89 -10.58
N GLU A 219 -4.82 15.91 -10.95
CA GLU A 219 -3.92 15.86 -12.10
C GLU A 219 -2.51 15.41 -11.68
N LEU A 220 -2.26 14.10 -11.79
CA LEU A 220 -1.01 13.49 -11.34
C LEU A 220 0.03 13.40 -12.47
N LYS A 221 1.18 14.04 -12.28
CA LYS A 221 2.30 13.94 -13.23
C LYS A 221 3.14 12.69 -12.95
N LYS A 222 3.26 11.81 -13.95
CA LYS A 222 4.11 10.59 -13.87
C LYS A 222 5.57 10.92 -13.52
N SER A 223 6.10 12.03 -14.05
CA SER A 223 7.48 12.49 -13.76
C SER A 223 7.71 12.81 -12.28
N ALA A 224 6.69 13.26 -11.54
CA ALA A 224 6.81 13.49 -10.10
C ALA A 224 7.02 12.16 -9.35
N PHE A 225 6.24 11.13 -9.68
CA PHE A 225 6.39 9.80 -9.08
C PHE A 225 7.71 9.12 -9.44
N ILE A 226 8.18 9.26 -10.68
CA ILE A 226 9.52 8.79 -11.09
C ILE A 226 10.60 9.50 -10.26
N LYS A 227 10.48 10.82 -10.05
CA LYS A 227 11.41 11.58 -9.19
C LYS A 227 11.40 11.06 -7.75
N PHE A 228 10.23 10.78 -7.18
CA PHE A 228 10.14 10.21 -5.82
C PHE A 228 10.80 8.82 -5.75
N ALA A 229 10.58 7.97 -6.75
CA ALA A 229 11.22 6.66 -6.83
C ALA A 229 12.74 6.76 -6.93
N LEU A 230 13.26 7.66 -7.78
CA LEU A 230 14.69 7.90 -7.93
C LEU A 230 15.34 8.45 -6.65
N ILE A 231 14.70 9.40 -5.97
CA ILE A 231 15.23 9.91 -4.69
C ILE A 231 15.22 8.82 -3.62
N GLY A 232 14.14 8.02 -3.54
CA GLY A 232 14.09 6.88 -2.63
C GLY A 232 15.20 5.85 -2.90
N LEU A 233 15.50 5.60 -4.18
CA LEU A 233 16.61 4.75 -4.60
C LEU A 233 17.98 5.33 -4.22
N LEU A 234 18.19 6.64 -4.41
CA LEU A 234 19.43 7.31 -3.99
C LEU A 234 19.63 7.27 -2.47
N ILE A 235 18.54 7.38 -1.70
CA ILE A 235 18.55 7.19 -0.24
C ILE A 235 18.94 5.74 0.11
N PHE A 236 18.47 4.76 -0.67
CA PHE A 236 18.76 3.34 -0.45
C PHE A 236 20.19 2.92 -0.85
N LEU A 237 20.76 3.58 -1.86
CA LEU A 237 22.07 3.27 -2.44
C LEU A 237 23.21 3.12 -1.41
N PRO A 238 23.45 4.04 -0.44
CA PRO A 238 24.52 3.87 0.54
C PRO A 238 24.32 2.63 1.43
N PHE A 239 23.08 2.25 1.74
CA PHE A 239 22.78 1.04 2.50
C PHE A 239 23.03 -0.21 1.66
N MET A 240 22.69 -0.17 0.37
CA MET A 240 23.01 -1.25 -0.56
C MET A 240 24.53 -1.44 -0.70
N LEU A 241 25.30 -0.36 -0.80
CA LEU A 241 26.77 -0.43 -0.83
C LEU A 241 27.36 -0.94 0.49
N ALA A 242 26.86 -0.47 1.63
CA ALA A 242 27.28 -0.97 2.94
C ALA A 242 26.94 -2.46 3.13
N ALA A 243 25.79 -2.90 2.64
CA ALA A 243 25.39 -4.31 2.62
C ALA A 243 26.32 -5.16 1.74
N LEU A 244 26.71 -4.67 0.56
CA LEU A 244 27.70 -5.34 -0.29
C LEU A 244 29.07 -5.46 0.38
N VAL A 245 29.51 -4.43 1.12
CA VAL A 245 30.74 -4.49 1.91
C VAL A 245 30.64 -5.55 3.01
N CYS A 246 29.50 -5.62 3.71
CA CYS A 246 29.26 -6.67 4.71
C CYS A 246 29.28 -8.07 4.08
N MET A 247 28.74 -8.22 2.87
CA MET A 247 28.75 -9.48 2.12
C MET A 247 30.13 -9.85 1.55
N GLY A 248 31.04 -8.88 1.42
CA GLY A 248 32.35 -9.06 0.81
C GLY A 248 33.21 -10.10 1.52
N SER A 249 33.15 -10.20 2.85
CA SER A 249 33.88 -11.21 3.61
C SER A 249 33.42 -12.62 3.26
N PHE A 250 32.09 -12.82 3.21
CA PHE A 250 31.48 -14.10 2.88
C PHE A 250 31.83 -14.52 1.45
N MET A 251 31.75 -13.59 0.49
CA MET A 251 32.10 -13.85 -0.90
C MET A 251 33.59 -14.19 -1.08
N LEU A 252 34.47 -13.52 -0.34
CA LEU A 252 35.90 -13.81 -0.38
C LEU A 252 36.22 -15.20 0.18
N SER A 253 35.65 -15.56 1.33
CA SER A 253 35.83 -16.88 1.93
C SER A 253 35.27 -17.99 1.04
N LEU A 254 34.10 -17.76 0.42
CA LEU A 254 33.51 -18.67 -0.56
C LEU A 254 34.45 -18.87 -1.76
N TYR A 255 34.96 -17.77 -2.32
CA TYR A 255 35.89 -17.81 -3.45
C TYR A 255 37.17 -18.60 -3.13
N GLN A 256 37.77 -18.37 -1.95
CA GLN A 256 38.96 -19.10 -1.51
C GLN A 256 38.70 -20.61 -1.38
N MET A 257 37.56 -21.00 -0.81
CA MET A 257 37.20 -22.40 -0.63
C MET A 257 36.97 -23.11 -1.97
N VAL A 258 36.34 -22.42 -2.93
CA VAL A 258 36.19 -22.91 -4.32
C VAL A 258 37.55 -23.10 -4.98
N LEU A 259 38.48 -22.14 -4.83
CA LEU A 259 39.83 -22.25 -5.41
C LEU A 259 40.65 -23.41 -4.83
N MET A 260 40.52 -23.66 -3.52
CA MET A 260 41.22 -24.75 -2.86
C MET A 260 40.59 -26.13 -3.13
N GLY A 261 39.40 -26.17 -3.75
CA GLY A 261 38.68 -27.42 -4.06
C GLY A 261 38.15 -28.14 -2.81
N ILE A 262 37.96 -27.41 -1.70
CA ILE A 262 37.57 -27.98 -0.40
C ILE A 262 36.05 -27.87 -0.17
N LEU A 263 35.31 -27.26 -1.10
CA LEU A 263 33.87 -27.03 -0.98
C LEU A 263 33.07 -28.35 -0.93
N THR A 264 32.79 -28.79 0.28
CA THR A 264 31.91 -29.91 0.66
C THR A 264 30.75 -29.38 1.51
N ASP A 265 29.68 -30.15 1.66
CA ASP A 265 28.49 -29.75 2.45
C ASP A 265 28.88 -29.33 3.88
N GLU A 266 29.76 -30.08 4.55
CA GLU A 266 30.24 -29.75 5.90
C GLU A 266 31.00 -28.41 5.95
N THR A 267 31.86 -28.15 4.96
CA THR A 267 32.63 -26.91 4.91
C THR A 267 31.78 -25.70 4.50
N ALA A 268 30.70 -25.92 3.75
CA ALA A 268 29.73 -24.88 3.41
C ALA A 268 28.93 -24.45 4.65
N ASP A 269 28.53 -25.40 5.50
CA ASP A 269 27.86 -25.07 6.77
C ASP A 269 28.79 -24.29 7.70
N LEU A 270 30.06 -24.68 7.78
CA LEU A 270 31.07 -23.96 8.56
C LEU A 270 31.30 -22.54 8.03
N LEU A 271 31.35 -22.36 6.71
CA LEU A 271 31.49 -21.04 6.06
C LEU A 271 30.34 -20.10 6.44
N VAL A 272 29.10 -20.60 6.40
CA VAL A 272 27.91 -19.82 6.77
C VAL A 272 27.94 -19.48 8.25
N LEU A 273 28.30 -20.44 9.11
CA LEU A 273 28.39 -20.22 10.55
C LEU A 273 29.46 -19.17 10.90
N GLU A 274 30.62 -19.22 10.25
CA GLU A 274 31.70 -18.25 10.43
C GLU A 274 31.28 -16.82 10.01
N ASN A 275 30.46 -16.70 8.96
CA ASN A 275 30.01 -15.42 8.42
C ASN A 275 28.60 -15.03 8.88
N ILE A 276 27.99 -15.72 9.84
CA ILE A 276 26.61 -15.47 10.25
C ILE A 276 26.42 -14.02 10.73
N GLY A 277 27.42 -13.46 11.42
CA GLY A 277 27.40 -12.08 11.88
C GLY A 277 27.37 -11.06 10.74
N SER A 278 28.15 -11.26 9.68
CA SER A 278 28.18 -10.34 8.53
C SER A 278 26.94 -10.46 7.66
N LEU A 279 26.38 -11.66 7.52
CA LEU A 279 25.10 -11.90 6.85
C LEU A 279 23.93 -11.26 7.61
N LEU A 280 23.87 -11.41 8.94
CA LEU A 280 22.86 -10.75 9.76
C LEU A 280 22.99 -9.23 9.71
N LEU A 281 24.21 -8.70 9.78
CA LEU A 281 24.46 -7.27 9.67
C LEU A 281 24.02 -6.72 8.31
N MET A 282 24.31 -7.43 7.23
CA MET A 282 23.84 -7.09 5.88
C MET A 282 22.31 -6.97 5.83
N MET A 283 21.59 -7.95 6.38
CA MET A 283 20.12 -7.93 6.43
C MET A 283 19.59 -6.72 7.22
N VAL A 284 20.20 -6.41 8.37
CA VAL A 284 19.82 -5.24 9.19
C VAL A 284 20.07 -3.94 8.43
N VAL A 285 21.22 -3.80 7.76
CA VAL A 285 21.56 -2.61 6.96
C VAL A 285 20.55 -2.40 5.83
N LEU A 286 20.20 -3.48 5.11
CA LEU A 286 19.20 -3.42 4.04
C LEU A 286 17.80 -3.08 4.59
N LEU A 287 17.42 -3.64 5.73
CA LEU A 287 16.14 -3.36 6.38
C LEU A 287 16.04 -1.89 6.79
N VAL A 288 17.10 -1.33 7.39
CA VAL A 288 17.16 0.09 7.77
C VAL A 288 17.09 0.98 6.53
N GLY A 289 17.87 0.66 5.48
CA GLY A 289 17.83 1.39 4.22
C GLY A 289 16.43 1.37 3.59
N ALA A 290 15.79 0.21 3.56
CA ALA A 290 14.46 0.03 3.00
C ALA A 290 13.40 0.80 3.82
N LEU A 291 13.51 0.81 5.15
CA LEU A 291 12.64 1.58 6.02
C LEU A 291 12.74 3.09 5.74
N ILE A 292 13.96 3.62 5.61
CA ILE A 292 14.18 5.06 5.35
C ILE A 292 13.68 5.44 3.95
N ALA A 293 14.06 4.67 2.92
CA ALA A 293 13.64 4.91 1.55
C ALA A 293 12.12 4.77 1.38
N GLY A 294 11.52 3.74 1.97
CA GLY A 294 10.08 3.51 1.96
C GLY A 294 9.31 4.60 2.69
N SER A 295 9.80 5.05 3.85
CA SER A 295 9.21 6.18 4.60
C SER A 295 9.19 7.45 3.76
N TYR A 296 10.29 7.76 3.07
CA TYR A 296 10.35 8.90 2.16
C TYR A 296 9.33 8.77 1.02
N GLN A 297 9.26 7.61 0.35
CA GLN A 297 8.36 7.41 -0.79
C GLN A 297 6.89 7.55 -0.39
N ILE A 298 6.48 6.95 0.72
CA ILE A 298 5.09 7.05 1.24
C ILE A 298 4.73 8.52 1.49
N VAL A 299 5.59 9.26 2.20
CA VAL A 299 5.36 10.68 2.52
C VAL A 299 5.32 11.55 1.27
N ALA A 300 6.27 11.38 0.35
CA ALA A 300 6.37 12.17 -0.88
C ALA A 300 5.15 11.95 -1.81
N GLN A 301 4.76 10.69 -2.02
CA GLN A 301 3.61 10.34 -2.85
C GLN A 301 2.31 10.87 -2.23
N ARG A 302 2.13 10.69 -0.92
CA ARG A 302 0.94 11.15 -0.21
C ARG A 302 0.79 12.67 -0.21
N ASN A 303 1.86 13.40 0.10
CA ASN A 303 1.83 14.87 0.07
C ASN A 303 1.53 15.38 -1.34
N TYR A 304 2.16 14.79 -2.37
CA TYR A 304 1.90 15.18 -3.75
C TYR A 304 0.46 14.89 -4.16
N LEU A 305 -0.06 13.70 -3.86
CA LEU A 305 -1.42 13.31 -4.18
C LEU A 305 -2.45 14.24 -3.55
N PHE A 306 -2.37 14.44 -2.23
CA PHE A 306 -3.36 15.23 -1.51
C PHE A 306 -3.36 16.68 -1.99
N ASN A 307 -2.18 17.28 -2.15
CA ASN A 307 -2.07 18.68 -2.58
C ASN A 307 -2.53 18.91 -4.03
N GLN A 308 -2.72 17.86 -4.83
CA GLN A 308 -3.29 17.93 -6.17
C GLN A 308 -4.77 17.50 -6.23
N ALA A 309 -5.29 16.91 -5.15
CA ALA A 309 -6.65 16.40 -5.10
C ALA A 309 -7.62 17.51 -4.70
N THR A 310 -8.65 17.68 -5.53
CA THR A 310 -9.72 18.65 -5.32
C THR A 310 -11.08 17.99 -5.41
N LEU A 311 -12.06 18.51 -4.69
CA LEU A 311 -13.45 18.12 -4.74
C LEU A 311 -14.25 19.32 -5.28
N ASN A 312 -14.91 19.15 -6.43
CA ASN A 312 -15.68 20.20 -7.10
C ASN A 312 -14.90 21.52 -7.38
N GLY A 313 -13.56 21.47 -7.42
CA GLY A 313 -12.68 22.61 -7.67
C GLY A 313 -12.58 23.65 -6.53
N SER A 314 -13.56 23.71 -5.63
CA SER A 314 -13.60 24.64 -4.50
C SER A 314 -12.93 24.11 -3.24
N ILE A 315 -12.93 22.78 -3.04
CA ILE A 315 -12.38 22.14 -1.86
C ILE A 315 -11.07 21.45 -2.24
N LYS A 316 -9.98 21.77 -1.55
CA LYS A 316 -8.65 21.19 -1.78
C LYS A 316 -8.22 20.36 -0.59
N LEU A 317 -7.63 19.20 -0.86
CA LEU A 317 -6.99 18.39 0.16
C LEU A 317 -5.55 18.86 0.36
N HIS A 318 -5.06 18.74 1.58
CA HIS A 318 -3.68 19.05 1.93
C HIS A 318 -3.09 17.96 2.79
N SER A 319 -1.81 17.66 2.55
CA SER A 319 -1.03 16.87 3.48
C SER A 319 0.33 17.48 3.77
N SER A 320 0.65 17.52 5.06
CA SER A 320 1.86 18.12 5.63
C SER A 320 2.76 17.08 6.28
N MET A 321 2.72 15.83 5.80
CA MET A 321 3.54 14.75 6.37
C MET A 321 5.03 15.04 6.21
N GLN A 322 5.81 14.59 7.18
CA GLN A 322 7.26 14.74 7.19
C GLN A 322 7.92 13.37 7.36
N THR A 323 9.01 13.13 6.63
CA THR A 323 9.68 11.82 6.60
C THR A 323 10.23 11.40 7.96
N LEU A 324 10.90 12.32 8.69
CA LEU A 324 11.53 11.97 9.98
C LEU A 324 10.51 11.65 11.08
N PRO A 325 9.45 12.46 11.32
CA PRO A 325 8.39 12.10 12.25
C PRO A 325 7.67 10.80 11.89
N TYR A 326 7.37 10.59 10.60
CA TYR A 326 6.74 9.36 10.14
C TYR A 326 7.62 8.13 10.38
N MET A 327 8.92 8.23 10.08
CA MET A 327 9.90 7.18 10.33
C MET A 327 10.04 6.89 11.82
N GLY A 328 10.16 7.92 12.67
CA GLY A 328 10.21 7.76 14.12
C GLY A 328 8.94 7.10 14.69
N LEU A 329 7.77 7.42 14.12
CA LEU A 329 6.53 6.75 14.43
C LEU A 329 6.56 5.26 14.06
N LEU A 330 7.00 4.91 12.85
CA LEU A 330 7.13 3.52 12.42
C LEU A 330 8.11 2.71 13.27
N ILE A 331 9.28 3.28 13.58
CA ILE A 331 10.28 2.63 14.44
C ILE A 331 9.71 2.39 15.82
N THR A 332 9.17 3.43 16.46
CA THR A 332 8.62 3.28 17.82
C THR A 332 7.41 2.35 17.86
N ASN A 333 6.54 2.38 16.85
CA ASN A 333 5.43 1.45 16.73
C ASN A 333 5.92 0.01 16.61
N THR A 334 6.89 -0.24 15.73
CA THR A 334 7.50 -1.57 15.51
C THR A 334 8.17 -2.08 16.79
N LEU A 335 8.92 -1.24 17.51
CA LEU A 335 9.55 -1.62 18.78
C LEU A 335 8.49 -1.98 19.83
N ILE A 336 7.47 -1.14 19.99
CA ILE A 336 6.37 -1.40 20.94
C ILE A 336 5.62 -2.68 20.57
N THR A 337 5.40 -2.97 19.28
CA THR A 337 4.76 -4.23 18.87
C THR A 337 5.67 -5.43 19.10
N LEU A 338 6.95 -5.33 18.76
CA LEU A 338 7.92 -6.42 18.91
C LEU A 338 8.09 -6.80 20.37
N PHE A 339 8.37 -5.84 21.25
CA PHE A 339 8.60 -6.09 22.68
C PHE A 339 7.33 -6.46 23.46
N SER A 340 6.15 -6.17 22.92
CA SER A 340 4.87 -6.62 23.48
C SER A 340 4.37 -7.94 22.88
N LEU A 341 5.16 -8.62 22.06
CA LEU A 341 4.76 -9.84 21.34
C LEU A 341 3.46 -9.65 20.53
N GLY A 342 3.26 -8.46 19.97
CA GLY A 342 2.09 -8.09 19.18
C GLY A 342 0.92 -7.51 19.98
N PHE A 343 0.88 -7.61 21.32
CA PHE A 343 -0.24 -7.11 22.11
C PHE A 343 -0.44 -5.59 22.01
N ALA A 344 0.62 -4.81 21.78
CA ALA A 344 0.53 -3.37 21.60
C ALA A 344 0.28 -2.92 20.14
N ALA A 345 -0.01 -3.85 19.22
CA ALA A 345 -0.45 -3.53 17.85
C ALA A 345 -1.62 -2.53 17.79
N PRO A 346 -2.72 -2.67 18.56
CA PRO A 346 -3.80 -1.68 18.55
C PRO A 346 -3.35 -0.28 18.98
N VAL A 347 -2.41 -0.18 19.93
CA VAL A 347 -1.86 1.13 20.34
C VAL A 347 -1.07 1.76 19.19
N ALA A 348 -0.28 0.95 18.47
CA ALA A 348 0.43 1.41 17.28
C ALA A 348 -0.53 1.86 16.16
N GLU A 349 -1.62 1.13 15.92
CA GLU A 349 -2.66 1.50 14.94
C GLU A 349 -3.30 2.85 15.28
N VAL A 350 -3.63 3.10 16.56
CA VAL A 350 -4.18 4.38 17.05
C VAL A 350 -3.18 5.53 16.87
N ARG A 351 -1.90 5.33 17.25
CA ARG A 351 -0.85 6.34 17.05
C ARG A 351 -0.66 6.68 15.58
N HIS A 352 -0.73 5.67 14.70
CA HIS A 352 -0.65 5.86 13.27
C HIS A 352 -1.83 6.67 12.73
N ALA A 353 -3.07 6.30 13.07
CA ALA A 353 -4.26 7.03 12.66
C ALA A 353 -4.26 8.49 13.12
N ARG A 354 -3.80 8.75 14.36
CA ARG A 354 -3.65 10.11 14.89
C ARG A 354 -2.67 10.95 14.08
N TYR A 355 -1.49 10.39 13.78
CA TYR A 355 -0.50 11.07 12.95
C TYR A 355 -1.04 11.37 11.54
N LEU A 356 -1.76 10.42 10.92
CA LEU A 356 -2.38 10.65 9.61
C LEU A 356 -3.38 11.80 9.67
N ALA A 357 -4.22 11.86 10.70
CA ALA A 357 -5.22 12.91 10.90
C ALA A 357 -4.57 14.29 11.08
N GLU A 358 -3.58 14.41 11.97
CA GLU A 358 -2.85 15.66 12.24
C GLU A 358 -2.16 16.24 11.00
N CYS A 359 -1.69 15.37 10.10
CA CYS A 359 -1.06 15.74 8.84
C CYS A 359 -2.05 15.85 7.66
N THR A 360 -3.36 15.81 7.90
CA THR A 360 -4.39 16.01 6.87
C THR A 360 -5.22 17.25 7.16
N ALA A 361 -5.40 18.08 6.13
CA ALA A 361 -6.31 19.20 6.19
C ALA A 361 -7.12 19.31 4.90
N VAL A 362 -8.27 19.96 5.03
CA VAL A 362 -9.18 20.28 3.94
C VAL A 362 -9.35 21.79 3.91
N GLU A 363 -9.03 22.41 2.78
CA GLU A 363 -9.20 23.84 2.55
C GLU A 363 -10.45 24.05 1.69
N GLY A 364 -11.39 24.86 2.15
CA GLY A 364 -12.65 25.08 1.42
C GLY A 364 -13.78 25.51 2.34
N ASP A 365 -14.90 25.93 1.75
CA ASP A 365 -16.14 26.12 2.50
C ASP A 365 -16.89 24.79 2.61
N LEU A 366 -16.76 24.14 3.77
CA LEU A 366 -17.40 22.85 4.05
C LEU A 366 -18.91 22.99 4.30
N ALA A 367 -19.43 24.19 4.60
CA ALA A 367 -20.87 24.39 4.76
C ALA A 367 -21.64 24.15 3.45
N LEU A 368 -20.98 24.34 2.29
CA LEU A 368 -21.54 24.00 0.99
C LEU A 368 -21.75 22.48 0.81
N LEU A 369 -21.01 21.64 1.54
CA LEU A 369 -21.23 20.19 1.54
C LEU A 369 -22.50 19.80 2.33
N ASP A 370 -22.89 20.58 3.33
CA ASP A 370 -24.06 20.29 4.19
C ASP A 370 -25.39 20.40 3.46
N ILE A 371 -25.47 21.34 2.51
CA ILE A 371 -26.69 21.60 1.74
C ILE A 371 -26.98 20.45 0.77
N ALA A 372 -25.93 19.89 0.16
CA ALA A 372 -26.07 18.71 -0.70
C ALA A 372 -26.43 17.44 0.10
N ALA A 373 -25.99 17.36 1.35
CA ALA A 373 -26.21 16.20 2.22
C ALA A 373 -27.66 16.02 2.68
N HIS A 374 -28.31 17.11 3.10
CA HIS A 374 -29.65 17.08 3.67
C HIS A 374 -30.76 16.89 2.63
N GLN A 375 -30.51 17.21 1.35
CA GLN A 375 -31.50 17.01 0.28
C GLN A 375 -31.56 15.56 -0.24
N GLU A 376 -30.49 14.77 -0.11
CA GLU A 376 -30.44 13.41 -0.68
C GLU A 376 -30.99 12.31 0.25
N THR A 377 -30.90 12.47 1.58
CA THR A 377 -31.49 11.52 2.54
C THR A 377 -33.02 11.45 2.45
N ALA A 378 -33.68 12.46 1.88
CA ALA A 378 -35.13 12.48 1.71
C ALA A 378 -35.64 11.56 0.57
N ASN A 379 -34.79 11.17 -0.40
CA ASN A 379 -35.28 10.56 -1.66
C ASN A 379 -34.70 9.18 -2.05
N SER A 380 -33.68 8.64 -1.35
CA SER A 380 -32.97 7.43 -1.82
C SER A 380 -33.29 6.12 -1.06
N ALA A 381 -34.23 6.11 -0.12
CA ALA A 381 -34.45 4.97 0.78
C ALA A 381 -35.10 3.72 0.16
N VAL A 382 -35.56 3.73 -1.10
CA VAL A 382 -36.36 2.62 -1.66
C VAL A 382 -35.69 1.91 -2.86
N ALA A 383 -34.61 2.48 -3.44
CA ALA A 383 -34.04 1.95 -4.69
C ALA A 383 -32.73 1.14 -4.53
N GLU A 384 -32.05 1.19 -3.38
CA GLU A 384 -30.69 0.62 -3.26
C GLU A 384 -30.61 -0.82 -2.72
N GLU A 385 -31.70 -1.42 -2.23
CA GLU A 385 -31.67 -2.77 -1.62
C GLU A 385 -31.53 -3.92 -2.64
N ALA A 386 -31.66 -3.67 -3.95
CA ALA A 386 -31.64 -4.74 -4.96
C ALA A 386 -30.24 -5.12 -5.51
N VAL A 387 -29.17 -4.36 -5.21
CA VAL A 387 -27.86 -4.52 -5.89
C VAL A 387 -26.76 -5.07 -4.97
N GLN A 388 -27.09 -5.39 -3.71
CA GLN A 388 -26.10 -5.65 -2.64
C GLN A 388 -25.65 -7.12 -2.48
N ALA A 389 -25.81 -7.96 -3.50
CA ALA A 389 -25.56 -9.41 -3.40
C ALA A 389 -24.16 -9.89 -3.85
N LEU A 390 -23.35 -9.04 -4.47
CA LEU A 390 -22.04 -9.43 -5.03
C LEU A 390 -20.98 -8.39 -4.68
N ASP A 391 -20.47 -8.47 -3.44
CA ASP A 391 -19.32 -7.65 -3.04
C ASP A 391 -18.28 -8.42 -2.22
N LEU A 392 -17.03 -8.34 -2.67
CA LEU A 392 -15.88 -9.12 -2.23
C LEU A 392 -14.83 -8.14 -1.70
N GLY A 393 -14.71 -8.12 -0.37
CA GLY A 393 -13.82 -7.23 0.37
C GLY A 393 -12.34 -7.47 0.15
N GLY A 394 -11.59 -6.38 0.16
CA GLY A 394 -10.17 -6.19 -0.17
C GLY A 394 -9.75 -4.77 0.27
N SER A 395 -9.57 -4.58 1.57
CA SER A 395 -9.04 -3.35 2.13
C SER A 395 -7.65 -3.04 1.56
N PHE A 396 -7.47 -1.83 1.04
CA PHE A 396 -6.23 -1.10 1.20
C PHE A 396 -6.49 0.05 2.16
#